data_AF-A0A110B4Q9-F1
#
_entry.id   AF-A0A110B4Q9-F1
#
_cell.length_a   1.000
_cell.length_b   1.000
_cell.length_c   1.000
_cell.angle_alpha   90.00
_cell.angle_beta   90.00
_cell.angle_gamma   90.00
#
_symmetry.space_group_name_H-M   'P 1'
#
loop_
_entity.id
_entity.type
_entity.pdbx_description
1 polymer ?
#
loop_
_entity_poly.entity_id
_entity_poly.type
_entity_poly.pdbx_seq_one_letter_code
_entity_poly.pdbx_strand_id
1 'polypeptide(L)'
;MDSLHSTSNESDLEAQGWVSPQRVEQMLKMVEQIASGDYLAVPKGDCKLSRALHDLAGVIGRKESQNLKDVVALTSNIADSLVAASEMRMTIRETSERSQTIASTSEELAASIDTVAENSSAVATETEAVQKLVDSGDQSSRRTNETVQEIAELADTASQKVKQLNKASDEIGSIIELIEEIAFQTNMLALNASVEAARAGQAGAGFSVVAQEVRRLADQTKNATVDIAQRIRVLRDETEGISKSVEDMGSAVERGREATVETSETMQQVAERMRGVTEHVQNVSSVINEQKGAVTQVAESISAVTDRTERNVNDVENTLDVLGDSRGILSREMDEMTDLNLPKVFIHRSKFDHVMWKMRIASMLAGREEVDSAELTDHHQCRLGKWYDAVDDQAIRQLPAFGELDEPHAAVHAHGKKAAALYQRGDVDAAAGELEHLADNSQTVVELLDRLASEMDRLK
;
A
#
# COMPACT_ATOMS: atom_id res chain seq x y z
N MET A 1 31.20 -53.02 -62.52
CA MET A 1 32.26 -52.26 -63.20
C MET A 1 33.40 -52.14 -62.20
N ASP A 2 34.03 -53.25 -61.83
CA ASP A 2 34.98 -54.03 -62.62
C ASP A 2 36.09 -53.18 -63.24
N SER A 3 37.29 -53.46 -62.70
CA SER A 3 38.62 -53.30 -63.29
C SER A 3 39.02 -51.92 -63.80
N LEU A 4 39.62 -51.13 -62.91
CA LEU A 4 40.85 -50.40 -63.23
C LEU A 4 41.83 -50.56 -62.05
N HIS A 5 42.38 -51.77 -61.93
CA HIS A 5 43.75 -51.90 -61.46
C HIS A 5 44.66 -51.28 -62.52
N SER A 6 45.23 -50.13 -62.20
CA SER A 6 46.50 -49.69 -62.74
C SER A 6 47.27 -49.04 -61.60
N THR A 7 47.91 -49.91 -60.81
CA THR A 7 49.09 -49.58 -60.01
C THR A 7 50.18 -49.12 -60.97
N SER A 8 50.16 -47.84 -61.32
CA SER A 8 51.20 -47.18 -62.10
C SER A 8 51.20 -45.72 -61.71
N ASN A 9 51.75 -45.40 -60.54
CA ASN A 9 52.30 -44.05 -60.33
C ASN A 9 53.24 -43.87 -59.14
N GLU A 10 53.77 -44.95 -58.57
CA GLU A 10 54.83 -44.84 -57.55
C GLU A 10 56.25 -45.04 -58.10
N SER A 11 56.45 -45.26 -59.41
CA SER A 11 57.81 -45.65 -59.86
C SER A 11 58.32 -45.14 -61.21
N ASP A 12 57.68 -44.22 -61.93
CA ASP A 12 58.26 -43.72 -63.19
C ASP A 12 59.25 -42.55 -63.02
N LEU A 13 59.06 -41.69 -62.02
CA LEU A 13 59.97 -40.56 -61.74
C LEU A 13 61.18 -40.97 -60.88
N GLU A 14 61.00 -41.94 -59.98
CA GLU A 14 62.07 -42.52 -59.16
C GLU A 14 62.96 -43.47 -59.96
N ALA A 15 62.37 -44.31 -60.84
CA ALA A 15 63.14 -45.24 -61.68
C ALA A 15 63.99 -44.54 -62.75
N GLN A 16 63.66 -43.30 -63.14
CA GLN A 16 64.42 -42.51 -64.11
C GLN A 16 65.53 -41.65 -63.47
N GLY A 17 65.58 -41.53 -62.14
CA GLY A 17 66.66 -40.85 -61.40
C GLY A 17 66.54 -39.31 -61.31
N TRP A 18 65.37 -38.73 -61.60
CA TRP A 18 65.20 -37.27 -61.69
C TRP A 18 64.94 -36.61 -60.33
N VAL A 19 64.40 -37.36 -59.36
CA VAL A 19 64.20 -36.95 -57.98
C VAL A 19 64.60 -38.13 -57.08
N SER A 20 65.43 -37.87 -56.06
CA SER A 20 65.81 -38.92 -55.11
C SER A 20 64.59 -39.39 -54.31
N PRO A 21 64.38 -40.70 -54.09
CA PRO A 21 63.27 -41.22 -53.29
C PRO A 21 63.14 -40.57 -51.90
N GLN A 22 64.28 -40.28 -51.28
CA GLN A 22 64.38 -39.55 -50.00
C GLN A 22 63.71 -38.17 -50.01
N ARG A 23 63.71 -37.47 -51.15
CA ARG A 23 63.06 -36.16 -51.30
C ARG A 23 61.55 -36.29 -51.47
N VAL A 24 61.09 -37.34 -52.16
CA VAL A 24 59.65 -37.63 -52.28
C VAL A 24 59.08 -37.98 -50.91
N GLU A 25 59.74 -38.89 -50.18
CA GLU A 25 59.38 -39.27 -48.82
C GLU A 25 59.36 -38.07 -47.86
N GLN A 26 60.34 -37.16 -47.98
CA GLN A 26 60.35 -35.92 -47.19
C GLN A 26 59.15 -35.02 -47.52
N MET A 27 58.80 -34.84 -48.79
CA MET A 27 57.64 -34.02 -49.17
C MET A 27 56.32 -34.66 -48.71
N LEU A 28 56.18 -35.98 -48.84
CA LEU A 28 55.02 -36.72 -48.34
C LEU A 28 54.87 -36.54 -46.83
N LYS A 29 55.96 -36.68 -46.08
CA LYS A 29 55.97 -36.43 -44.63
C LYS A 29 55.53 -35.00 -44.27
N MET A 30 55.95 -33.99 -45.04
CA MET A 30 55.49 -32.61 -44.83
C MET A 30 53.98 -32.47 -45.08
N VAL A 31 53.44 -33.15 -46.10
CA VAL A 31 51.99 -33.16 -46.38
C VAL A 31 51.23 -33.91 -45.29
N GLU A 32 51.74 -35.04 -44.82
CA GLU A 32 51.17 -35.80 -43.70
C GLU A 32 51.14 -34.98 -42.42
N GLN A 33 52.22 -34.24 -42.10
CA GLN A 33 52.25 -33.32 -40.96
C GLN A 33 51.20 -32.21 -41.07
N ILE A 34 51.03 -31.62 -42.25
CA ILE A 34 49.96 -30.62 -42.48
C ILE A 34 48.59 -31.26 -42.32
N ALA A 35 48.38 -32.46 -42.88
CA ALA A 35 47.12 -33.18 -42.82
C ALA A 35 46.77 -33.65 -41.39
N SER A 36 47.78 -33.94 -40.57
CA SER A 36 47.62 -34.32 -39.16
C SER A 36 47.54 -33.11 -38.21
N GLY A 37 47.55 -31.87 -38.73
CA GLY A 37 47.48 -30.67 -37.90
C GLY A 37 48.79 -30.29 -37.18
N ASP A 38 49.92 -30.93 -37.52
CA ASP A 38 51.23 -30.65 -36.95
C ASP A 38 51.98 -29.57 -37.76
N TYR A 39 51.37 -28.38 -37.82
CA TYR A 39 51.86 -27.27 -38.65
C TYR A 39 53.23 -26.74 -38.20
N LEU A 40 53.56 -26.86 -36.90
CA LEU A 40 54.81 -26.37 -36.33
C LEU A 40 56.00 -27.28 -36.63
N ALA A 41 55.78 -28.58 -36.85
CA ALA A 41 56.84 -29.52 -37.17
C ALA A 41 57.22 -29.56 -38.66
N VAL A 42 56.54 -28.81 -39.52
CA VAL A 42 56.82 -28.74 -40.96
C VAL A 42 58.13 -27.94 -41.20
N PRO A 43 59.22 -28.57 -41.66
CA PRO A 43 60.51 -27.90 -41.83
C PRO A 43 60.49 -26.89 -42.99
N LYS A 44 61.31 -25.84 -42.90
CA LYS A 44 61.41 -24.78 -43.93
C LYS A 44 61.83 -25.28 -45.32
N GLY A 45 62.52 -26.41 -45.38
CA GLY A 45 62.96 -27.05 -46.63
C GLY A 45 64.06 -26.28 -47.38
N ASP A 46 64.68 -26.95 -48.36
CA ASP A 46 65.79 -26.44 -49.18
C ASP A 46 65.38 -25.97 -50.60
N CYS A 47 64.17 -26.31 -51.04
CA CYS A 47 63.72 -26.11 -52.42
C CYS A 47 62.48 -25.19 -52.49
N LYS A 48 62.00 -24.88 -53.70
CA LYS A 48 60.82 -24.00 -53.88
C LYS A 48 59.54 -24.64 -53.34
N LEU A 49 59.34 -25.93 -53.59
CA LEU A 49 58.13 -26.65 -53.17
C LEU A 49 58.10 -26.84 -51.65
N SER A 50 59.21 -27.23 -51.04
CA SER A 50 59.28 -27.43 -49.58
C SER A 50 59.11 -26.13 -48.80
N ARG A 51 59.64 -25.01 -49.31
CA ARG A 51 59.32 -23.67 -48.77
C ARG A 51 57.84 -23.31 -48.93
N ALA A 52 57.22 -23.60 -50.07
CA ALA A 52 55.80 -23.34 -50.27
C ALA A 52 54.91 -24.19 -49.33
N LEU A 53 55.28 -25.46 -49.08
CA LEU A 53 54.59 -26.31 -48.11
C LEU A 53 54.75 -25.80 -46.67
N HIS A 54 55.94 -25.34 -46.30
CA HIS A 54 56.17 -24.68 -45.01
C HIS A 54 55.36 -23.39 -44.86
N ASP A 55 55.34 -22.53 -45.88
CA ASP A 55 54.55 -21.30 -45.86
C ASP A 55 53.05 -21.60 -45.79
N LEU A 56 52.56 -22.63 -46.51
CA LEU A 56 51.18 -23.11 -46.44
C LEU A 56 50.84 -23.62 -45.03
N ALA A 57 51.69 -24.46 -44.43
CA ALA A 57 51.54 -24.91 -43.05
C ALA A 57 51.46 -23.72 -42.08
N GLY A 58 52.30 -22.69 -42.28
CA GLY A 58 52.26 -21.46 -41.50
C GLY A 58 50.97 -20.66 -41.69
N VAL A 59 50.42 -20.58 -42.90
CA VAL A 59 49.12 -19.92 -43.16
C VAL A 59 47.98 -20.68 -42.49
N ILE A 60 47.93 -22.00 -42.66
CA ILE A 60 46.89 -22.85 -42.04
C ILE A 60 47.01 -22.78 -40.52
N GLY A 61 48.20 -22.96 -39.95
CA GLY A 61 48.42 -22.88 -38.51
C GLY A 61 48.05 -21.51 -37.91
N ARG A 62 48.30 -20.40 -38.61
CA ARG A 62 47.81 -19.07 -38.17
C ARG A 62 46.29 -18.96 -38.22
N LYS A 63 45.64 -19.52 -39.25
CA LYS A 63 44.19 -19.54 -39.37
C LYS A 63 43.56 -20.38 -38.25
N GLU A 64 44.05 -21.59 -38.01
CA GLU A 64 43.55 -22.44 -36.92
C GLU A 64 43.82 -21.84 -35.54
N SER A 65 44.96 -21.17 -35.34
CA SER A 65 45.21 -20.41 -34.11
C SER A 65 44.24 -19.23 -33.93
N GLN A 66 43.77 -18.62 -35.02
CA GLN A 66 42.75 -17.58 -34.96
C GLN A 66 41.37 -18.16 -34.69
N ASN A 67 40.99 -19.25 -35.38
CA ASN A 67 39.74 -19.96 -35.13
C ASN A 67 39.62 -20.37 -33.65
N LEU A 68 40.70 -20.89 -33.07
CA LEU A 68 40.76 -21.26 -31.66
C LEU A 68 40.48 -20.07 -30.72
N LYS A 69 41.02 -18.89 -31.05
CA LYS A 69 40.73 -17.66 -30.30
C LYS A 69 39.28 -17.23 -30.46
N ASP A 70 38.74 -17.33 -31.67
CA ASP A 70 37.36 -16.96 -31.98
C ASP A 70 36.36 -17.89 -31.26
N VAL A 71 36.64 -19.19 -31.19
CA VAL A 71 35.85 -20.17 -30.42
C VAL A 71 35.84 -19.81 -28.94
N VAL A 72 37.00 -19.57 -28.33
CA VAL A 72 37.09 -19.19 -26.90
C VAL A 72 36.34 -17.88 -26.63
N ALA A 73 36.48 -16.88 -27.51
CA ALA A 73 35.78 -15.61 -27.39
C ALA A 73 34.25 -15.79 -27.49
N LEU A 74 33.79 -16.63 -28.43
CA LEU A 74 32.39 -16.95 -28.59
C LEU A 74 31.84 -17.71 -27.37
N THR A 75 32.60 -18.64 -26.80
CA THR A 75 32.22 -19.32 -25.55
C THR A 75 32.05 -18.34 -24.40
N SER A 76 32.94 -17.35 -24.27
CA SER A 76 32.81 -16.30 -23.24
C SER A 76 31.52 -15.51 -23.41
N ASN A 77 31.21 -15.04 -24.62
CA ASN A 77 29.99 -14.30 -24.90
C ASN A 77 28.71 -15.11 -24.61
N ILE A 78 28.72 -16.41 -24.91
CA ILE A 78 27.59 -17.30 -24.61
C ILE A 78 27.46 -17.52 -23.10
N ALA A 79 28.57 -17.64 -22.38
CA ALA A 79 28.55 -17.75 -20.93
C ALA A 79 27.96 -16.52 -20.26
N ASP A 80 28.35 -15.32 -20.71
CA ASP A 80 27.80 -14.07 -20.20
C ASP A 80 26.31 -13.92 -20.53
N SER A 81 25.91 -14.31 -21.74
CA SER A 81 24.50 -14.35 -22.14
C SER A 81 23.67 -15.32 -21.30
N LEU A 82 24.26 -16.46 -20.92
CA LEU A 82 23.60 -17.46 -20.07
C LEU A 82 23.42 -16.98 -18.64
N VAL A 83 24.43 -16.31 -18.06
CA VAL A 83 24.31 -15.66 -16.74
C VAL A 83 23.19 -14.62 -16.77
N ALA A 84 23.19 -13.73 -17.77
CA ALA A 84 22.16 -12.70 -17.92
C ALA A 84 20.74 -13.29 -18.11
N ALA A 85 20.60 -14.39 -18.86
CA ALA A 85 19.32 -15.07 -19.03
C ALA A 85 18.83 -15.72 -17.72
N SER A 86 19.73 -16.31 -16.93
CA SER A 86 19.42 -16.85 -15.60
C SER A 86 18.94 -15.75 -14.63
N GLU A 87 19.60 -14.60 -14.60
CA GLU A 87 19.21 -13.44 -13.79
C GLU A 87 17.84 -12.89 -14.23
N MET A 88 17.61 -12.80 -15.53
CA MET A 88 16.33 -12.36 -16.09
C MET A 88 15.19 -13.28 -15.64
N ARG A 89 15.41 -14.60 -15.62
CA ARG A 89 14.43 -15.57 -15.13
C ARG A 89 14.03 -15.31 -13.68
N MET A 90 15.00 -15.00 -12.82
CA MET A 90 14.74 -14.69 -11.40
C MET A 90 13.94 -13.41 -11.25
N THR A 91 14.31 -12.36 -11.97
CA THR A 91 13.59 -11.07 -11.97
C THR A 91 12.14 -11.24 -12.45
N ILE A 92 11.90 -12.09 -13.45
CA ILE A 92 10.55 -12.39 -13.95
C ILE A 92 9.72 -13.13 -12.89
N ARG A 93 10.30 -14.10 -12.18
CA ARG A 93 9.62 -14.80 -11.08
C ARG A 93 9.19 -13.82 -9.97
N GLU A 94 10.11 -12.98 -9.52
CA GLU A 94 9.82 -11.96 -8.51
C GLU A 94 8.70 -11.01 -8.97
N THR A 95 8.76 -10.58 -10.25
CA THR A 95 7.72 -9.72 -10.85
C THR A 95 6.35 -10.42 -10.86
N SER A 96 6.31 -11.72 -11.14
CA SER A 96 5.09 -12.54 -11.11
C SER A 96 4.48 -12.60 -9.70
N GLU A 97 5.30 -12.90 -8.69
CA GLU A 97 4.86 -13.00 -7.29
C GLU A 97 4.33 -11.65 -6.75
N ARG A 98 5.04 -10.56 -7.06
CA ARG A 98 4.60 -9.21 -6.73
C ARG A 98 3.29 -8.86 -7.42
N SER A 99 3.12 -9.24 -8.69
CA SER A 99 1.87 -9.00 -9.44
C SER A 99 0.68 -9.73 -8.82
N GLN A 100 0.87 -10.97 -8.37
CA GLN A 100 -0.17 -11.73 -7.66
C GLN A 100 -0.58 -11.08 -6.34
N THR A 101 0.39 -10.52 -5.60
CA THR A 101 0.13 -9.79 -4.35
C THR A 101 -0.63 -8.48 -4.62
N ILE A 102 -0.31 -7.78 -5.71
CA ILE A 102 -1.06 -6.57 -6.11
C ILE A 102 -2.48 -6.93 -6.54
N ALA A 103 -2.68 -8.06 -7.23
CA ALA A 103 -4.01 -8.53 -7.60
C ALA A 103 -4.88 -8.79 -6.36
N SER A 104 -4.38 -9.55 -5.37
CA SER A 104 -5.15 -9.86 -4.16
C SER A 104 -5.48 -8.61 -3.33
N THR A 105 -4.51 -7.70 -3.18
CA THR A 105 -4.74 -6.43 -2.46
C THR A 105 -5.71 -5.50 -3.21
N SER A 106 -5.76 -5.58 -4.55
CA SER A 106 -6.75 -4.84 -5.35
C SER A 106 -8.17 -5.38 -5.16
N GLU A 107 -8.33 -6.70 -5.04
CA GLU A 107 -9.62 -7.34 -4.72
C GLU A 107 -10.12 -6.94 -3.33
N GLU A 108 -9.23 -6.96 -2.32
CA GLU A 108 -9.56 -6.50 -0.97
C GLU A 108 -9.94 -5.01 -0.96
N LEU A 109 -9.23 -4.18 -1.72
CA LEU A 109 -9.53 -2.76 -1.84
C LEU A 109 -10.90 -2.53 -2.51
N ALA A 110 -11.25 -3.30 -3.53
CA ALA A 110 -12.58 -3.24 -4.15
C ALA A 110 -13.70 -3.55 -3.14
N ALA A 111 -13.54 -4.60 -2.34
CA ALA A 111 -14.50 -4.97 -1.29
C ALA A 111 -14.61 -3.89 -0.20
N SER A 112 -13.48 -3.26 0.16
CA SER A 112 -13.45 -2.15 1.10
C SER A 112 -14.21 -0.93 0.57
N ILE A 113 -14.03 -0.58 -0.72
CA ILE A 113 -14.75 0.51 -1.38
C ILE A 113 -16.27 0.26 -1.34
N ASP A 114 -16.71 -0.96 -1.67
CA ASP A 114 -18.13 -1.30 -1.63
C ASP A 114 -18.70 -1.19 -0.20
N THR A 115 -17.94 -1.59 0.83
CA THR A 115 -18.31 -1.42 2.25
C THR A 115 -18.45 0.06 2.63
N VAL A 116 -17.52 0.92 2.18
CA VAL A 116 -17.58 2.37 2.44
C VAL A 116 -18.78 3.00 1.71
N ALA A 117 -19.13 2.50 0.53
CA ALA A 117 -20.33 2.92 -0.20
C ALA A 117 -21.62 2.57 0.54
N GLU A 118 -21.74 1.34 1.05
CA GLU A 118 -22.89 0.92 1.86
C GLU A 118 -23.03 1.78 3.13
N ASN A 119 -21.93 2.00 3.84
CA ASN A 119 -21.92 2.86 5.04
C ASN A 119 -22.32 4.30 4.71
N SER A 120 -21.85 4.86 3.60
CA SER A 120 -22.20 6.22 3.17
C SER A 120 -23.70 6.33 2.86
N SER A 121 -24.28 5.31 2.22
CA SER A 121 -25.73 5.23 1.97
C SER A 121 -26.55 5.11 3.26
N ALA A 122 -26.05 4.34 4.24
CA ALA A 122 -26.69 4.23 5.56
C ALA A 122 -26.68 5.58 6.29
N VAL A 123 -25.55 6.30 6.29
CA VAL A 123 -25.44 7.64 6.89
C VAL A 123 -26.35 8.65 6.18
N ALA A 124 -26.51 8.57 4.85
CA ALA A 124 -27.47 9.40 4.11
C ALA A 124 -28.90 9.19 4.62
N THR A 125 -29.30 7.93 4.76
CA THR A 125 -30.65 7.54 5.21
C THR A 125 -30.92 8.00 6.65
N GLU A 126 -29.95 7.81 7.54
CA GLU A 126 -30.05 8.28 8.93
C GLU A 126 -30.11 9.81 8.99
N THR A 127 -29.36 10.50 8.14
CA THR A 127 -29.38 11.97 8.05
C THR A 127 -30.75 12.49 7.65
N GLU A 128 -31.40 11.86 6.68
CA GLU A 128 -32.78 12.18 6.31
C GLU A 128 -33.78 11.92 7.46
N ALA A 129 -33.58 10.84 8.22
CA ALA A 129 -34.42 10.53 9.37
C ALA A 129 -34.27 11.59 10.48
N VAL A 130 -33.04 12.00 10.79
CA VAL A 130 -32.77 13.08 11.75
C VAL A 130 -33.36 14.40 11.28
N GLN A 131 -33.29 14.73 9.99
CA GLN A 131 -33.89 15.95 9.47
C GLN A 131 -35.42 15.99 9.70
N LYS A 132 -36.11 14.87 9.52
CA LYS A 132 -37.55 14.76 9.85
C LYS A 132 -37.83 14.95 11.34
N LEU A 133 -36.95 14.45 12.21
CA LEU A 133 -37.06 14.64 13.66
C LEU A 133 -36.88 16.11 14.04
N VAL A 134 -35.94 16.81 13.39
CA VAL A 134 -35.70 18.24 13.60
C VAL A 134 -36.92 19.06 13.18
N ASP A 135 -37.52 18.77 12.01
CA ASP A 135 -38.72 19.45 11.54
C ASP A 135 -39.91 19.24 12.49
N SER A 136 -40.08 18.01 13.00
CA SER A 136 -41.08 17.69 14.02
C SER A 136 -40.83 18.42 15.34
N GLY A 137 -39.56 18.49 15.78
CA GLY A 137 -39.13 19.20 16.97
C GLY A 137 -39.41 20.71 16.88
N ASP A 138 -39.10 21.34 15.75
CA ASP A 138 -39.40 22.75 15.51
C ASP A 138 -40.92 23.01 15.48
N GLN A 139 -41.71 22.13 14.84
CA GLN A 139 -43.17 22.23 14.87
C GLN A 139 -43.73 22.12 16.29
N SER A 140 -43.19 21.20 17.10
CA SER A 140 -43.58 21.04 18.50
C SER A 140 -43.25 22.30 19.30
N SER A 141 -42.06 22.88 19.13
CA SER A 141 -41.69 24.14 19.79
C SER A 141 -42.62 25.28 19.40
N ARG A 142 -42.95 25.45 18.12
CA ARG A 142 -43.90 26.49 17.69
C ARG A 142 -45.27 26.35 18.36
N ARG A 143 -45.81 25.13 18.41
CA ARG A 143 -47.10 24.85 19.08
C ARG A 143 -47.02 25.13 20.58
N THR A 144 -45.92 24.78 21.25
CA THR A 144 -45.71 25.11 22.66
C THR A 144 -45.65 26.63 22.87
N ASN A 145 -44.98 27.37 21.99
CA ASN A 145 -44.90 28.83 22.07
C ASN A 145 -46.28 29.49 21.91
N GLU A 146 -47.11 28.99 20.98
CA GLU A 146 -48.51 29.41 20.82
C GLU A 146 -49.31 29.17 22.11
N THR A 147 -49.18 27.99 22.72
CA THR A 147 -49.87 27.66 23.98
C THR A 147 -49.40 28.55 25.14
N VAL A 148 -48.09 28.82 25.24
CA VAL A 148 -47.54 29.72 26.26
C VAL A 148 -48.07 31.14 26.08
N GLN A 149 -48.21 31.61 24.83
CA GLN A 149 -48.80 32.90 24.52
C GLN A 149 -50.27 32.98 24.93
N GLU A 150 -51.07 31.93 24.67
CA GLU A 150 -52.46 31.86 25.14
C GLU A 150 -52.56 31.91 26.68
N ILE A 151 -51.67 31.22 27.39
CA ILE A 151 -51.62 31.27 28.87
C ILE A 151 -51.25 32.68 29.36
N ALA A 152 -50.36 33.40 28.65
CA ALA A 152 -50.02 34.78 28.97
C ALA A 152 -51.24 35.70 28.91
N GLU A 153 -52.07 35.55 27.87
CA GLU A 153 -53.30 36.33 27.68
C GLU A 153 -54.35 36.02 28.75
N LEU A 154 -54.48 34.74 29.14
CA LEU A 154 -55.34 34.33 30.24
C LEU A 154 -54.87 34.89 31.59
N ALA A 155 -53.56 34.89 31.84
CA ALA A 155 -52.96 35.46 33.05
C ALA A 155 -53.20 36.97 33.14
N ASP A 156 -53.04 37.72 32.04
CA ASP A 156 -53.34 39.16 32.01
C ASP A 156 -54.82 39.43 32.28
N THR A 157 -55.71 38.65 31.65
CA THR A 157 -57.16 38.74 31.90
C THR A 157 -57.49 38.48 33.37
N ALA A 158 -56.89 37.45 33.99
CA ALA A 158 -57.06 37.15 35.40
C ALA A 158 -56.56 38.30 36.29
N SER A 159 -55.40 38.89 35.99
CA SER A 159 -54.83 40.05 36.69
C SER A 159 -55.81 41.23 36.68
N GLN A 160 -56.41 41.53 35.53
CA GLN A 160 -57.41 42.60 35.40
C GLN A 160 -58.67 42.33 36.24
N LYS A 161 -59.16 41.07 36.27
CA LYS A 161 -60.32 40.68 37.08
C LYS A 161 -60.04 40.78 38.59
N VAL A 162 -58.87 40.37 39.04
CA VAL A 162 -58.44 40.51 40.44
C VAL A 162 -58.35 41.98 40.85
N LYS A 163 -57.80 42.85 39.99
CA LYS A 163 -57.78 44.31 40.23
C LYS A 163 -59.19 44.90 40.37
N GLN A 164 -60.13 44.46 39.53
CA GLN A 164 -61.53 44.89 39.62
C GLN A 164 -62.19 44.42 40.92
N LEU A 165 -61.93 43.17 41.35
CA LEU A 165 -62.47 42.62 42.59
C LEU A 165 -61.89 43.32 43.84
N ASN A 166 -60.59 43.62 43.84
CA ASN A 166 -59.96 44.41 44.89
C ASN A 166 -60.62 45.80 45.01
N LYS A 167 -60.81 46.50 43.88
CA LYS A 167 -61.49 47.80 43.88
C LYS A 167 -62.93 47.72 44.40
N ALA A 168 -63.69 46.71 43.98
CA ALA A 168 -65.06 46.51 44.47
C ALA A 168 -65.08 46.21 45.99
N SER A 169 -64.09 45.48 46.49
CA SER A 169 -63.95 45.18 47.92
C SER A 169 -63.63 46.42 48.75
N ASP A 170 -62.80 47.32 48.21
CA ASP A 170 -62.50 48.62 48.82
C ASP A 170 -63.75 49.50 48.90
N GLU A 171 -64.52 49.55 47.80
CA GLU A 171 -65.79 50.28 47.73
C GLU A 171 -66.81 49.72 48.76
N ILE A 172 -66.96 48.40 48.85
CA ILE A 172 -67.83 47.78 49.86
C ILE A 172 -67.33 48.08 51.27
N GLY A 173 -66.02 48.02 51.52
CA GLY A 173 -65.43 48.38 52.81
C GLY A 173 -65.84 49.78 53.27
N SER A 174 -65.74 50.77 52.36
CA SER A 174 -66.15 52.15 52.65
C SER A 174 -67.66 52.29 52.94
N ILE A 175 -68.50 51.50 52.27
CA ILE A 175 -69.95 51.47 52.52
C ILE A 175 -70.24 50.90 53.90
N ILE A 176 -69.53 49.84 54.31
CA ILE A 176 -69.73 49.20 55.62
C ILE A 176 -69.32 50.14 56.77
N GLU A 177 -68.23 50.89 56.62
CA GLU A 177 -67.83 51.94 57.58
C GLU A 177 -68.93 53.01 57.74
N LEU A 178 -69.52 53.46 56.63
CA LEU A 178 -70.63 54.41 56.66
C LEU A 178 -71.87 53.84 57.35
N ILE A 179 -72.22 52.57 57.09
CA ILE A 179 -73.38 51.93 57.74
C ILE A 179 -73.13 51.74 59.24
N GLU A 180 -71.92 51.39 59.65
CA GLU A 180 -71.54 51.30 61.07
C GLU A 180 -71.69 52.68 61.75
N GLU A 181 -71.25 53.76 61.10
CA GLU A 181 -71.42 55.12 61.58
C GLU A 181 -72.91 55.49 61.72
N ILE A 182 -73.73 55.20 60.71
CA ILE A 182 -75.19 55.44 60.75
C ILE A 182 -75.84 54.63 61.87
N ALA A 183 -75.48 53.36 62.04
CA ALA A 183 -76.00 52.51 63.11
C ALA A 183 -75.61 53.06 64.49
N PHE A 184 -74.38 53.54 64.65
CA PHE A 184 -73.91 54.18 65.88
C PHE A 184 -74.68 55.47 66.20
N GLN A 185 -74.86 56.35 65.21
CA GLN A 185 -75.67 57.56 65.35
C GLN A 185 -77.13 57.24 65.68
N THR A 186 -77.71 56.22 65.03
CA THR A 186 -79.08 55.75 65.27
C THR A 186 -79.25 55.20 66.68
N ASN A 187 -78.27 54.44 67.17
CA ASN A 187 -78.24 53.94 68.56
C ASN A 187 -78.21 55.09 69.57
N MET A 188 -77.41 56.13 69.31
CA MET A 188 -77.34 57.33 70.15
C MET A 188 -78.64 58.15 70.13
N LEU A 189 -79.25 58.32 68.96
CA LEU A 189 -80.57 58.95 68.82
C LEU A 189 -81.65 58.17 69.58
N ALA A 190 -81.66 56.85 69.46
CA ALA A 190 -82.60 55.98 70.13
C ALA A 190 -82.40 55.97 71.66
N LEU A 191 -81.16 56.07 72.13
CA LEU A 191 -80.82 56.24 73.54
C LEU A 191 -81.38 57.56 74.08
N ASN A 192 -81.13 58.67 73.39
CA ASN A 192 -81.66 59.98 73.76
C ASN A 192 -83.20 59.99 73.79
N ALA A 193 -83.84 59.36 72.80
CA ALA A 193 -85.29 59.21 72.74
C ALA A 193 -85.84 58.32 73.87
N SER A 194 -85.13 57.25 74.25
CA SER A 194 -85.51 56.38 75.38
C SER A 194 -85.44 57.12 76.72
N VAL A 195 -84.42 57.97 76.90
CA VAL A 195 -84.26 58.83 78.08
C VAL A 195 -85.40 59.85 78.17
N GLU A 196 -85.73 60.53 77.08
CA GLU A 196 -86.80 61.53 77.07
C GLU A 196 -88.19 60.90 77.20
N ALA A 197 -88.40 59.71 76.65
CA ALA A 197 -89.62 58.92 76.86
C ALA A 197 -89.80 58.47 78.32
N ALA A 198 -88.71 58.09 79.01
CA ALA A 198 -88.75 57.79 80.44
C ALA A 198 -89.06 59.04 81.29
N ARG A 199 -88.60 60.21 80.85
CA ARG A 199 -88.85 61.51 81.49
C ARG A 199 -90.32 61.96 81.39
N ALA A 200 -91.02 61.57 80.33
CA ALA A 200 -92.44 61.89 80.10
C ALA A 200 -93.44 60.99 80.87
N GLY A 201 -92.97 60.03 81.69
CA GLY A 201 -93.83 59.22 82.55
C GLY A 201 -94.86 58.36 81.80
N GLN A 202 -96.12 58.32 82.24
CA GLN A 202 -97.18 57.50 81.61
C GLN A 202 -97.47 57.89 80.15
N ALA A 203 -97.28 59.15 79.76
CA ALA A 203 -97.50 59.61 78.38
C ALA A 203 -96.40 59.15 77.40
N GLY A 204 -95.20 58.84 77.90
CA GLY A 204 -94.04 58.40 77.11
C GLY A 204 -93.89 56.88 76.97
N ALA A 205 -94.75 56.08 77.62
CA ALA A 205 -94.59 54.63 77.68
C ALA A 205 -94.55 53.95 76.30
N GLY A 206 -95.42 54.36 75.36
CA GLY A 206 -95.40 53.85 73.98
C GLY A 206 -94.15 54.26 73.19
N PHE A 207 -93.67 55.49 73.39
CA PHE A 207 -92.43 55.98 72.76
C PHE A 207 -91.18 55.29 73.32
N SER A 208 -91.16 54.92 74.60
CA SER A 208 -90.04 54.19 75.21
C SER A 208 -89.87 52.80 74.62
N VAL A 209 -90.97 52.11 74.29
CA VAL A 209 -90.93 50.78 73.64
C VAL A 209 -90.36 50.91 72.23
N VAL A 210 -90.81 51.91 71.45
CA VAL A 210 -90.29 52.17 70.11
C VAL A 210 -88.81 52.55 70.15
N ALA A 211 -88.39 53.41 71.08
CA ALA A 211 -87.00 53.83 71.20
C ALA A 211 -86.07 52.66 71.60
N GLN A 212 -86.51 51.77 72.49
CA GLN A 212 -85.76 50.54 72.81
C GLN A 212 -85.67 49.59 71.61
N GLU A 213 -86.72 49.48 70.80
CA GLU A 213 -86.72 48.65 69.60
C GLU A 213 -85.80 49.22 68.51
N VAL A 214 -85.82 50.54 68.28
CA VAL A 214 -84.87 51.21 67.37
C VAL A 214 -83.43 51.01 67.84
N ARG A 215 -83.19 51.11 69.15
CA ARG A 215 -81.87 50.86 69.76
C ARG A 215 -81.40 49.42 69.50
N ARG A 216 -82.29 48.45 69.74
CA ARG A 216 -82.04 47.03 69.49
C ARG A 216 -81.71 46.76 68.01
N LEU A 217 -82.44 47.38 67.09
CA LEU A 217 -82.18 47.31 65.65
C LEU A 217 -80.83 47.94 65.28
N ALA A 218 -80.49 49.09 65.85
CA ALA A 218 -79.20 49.75 65.62
C ALA A 218 -78.02 48.89 66.11
N ASP A 219 -78.13 48.27 67.29
CA ASP A 219 -77.13 47.32 67.79
C ASP A 219 -77.05 46.06 66.89
N GLN A 220 -78.18 45.56 66.38
CA GLN A 220 -78.19 44.47 65.40
C GLN A 220 -77.49 44.86 64.08
N THR A 221 -77.74 46.06 63.56
CA THR A 221 -77.08 46.59 62.37
C THR A 221 -75.57 46.76 62.58
N LYS A 222 -75.15 47.23 63.75
CA LYS A 222 -73.73 47.29 64.13
C LYS A 222 -73.08 45.91 64.13
N ASN A 223 -73.71 44.92 64.76
CA ASN A 223 -73.14 43.57 64.81
C ASN A 223 -73.08 42.94 63.40
N ALA A 224 -74.09 43.17 62.56
CA ALA A 224 -74.10 42.71 61.18
C ALA A 224 -73.01 43.38 60.33
N THR A 225 -72.77 44.68 60.50
CA THR A 225 -71.70 45.40 59.79
C THR A 225 -70.32 44.91 60.22
N VAL A 226 -70.10 44.58 61.49
CA VAL A 226 -68.84 43.94 61.95
C VAL A 226 -68.61 42.58 61.29
N ASP A 227 -69.63 41.72 61.18
CA ASP A 227 -69.50 40.42 60.50
C ASP A 227 -69.18 40.60 59.00
N ILE A 228 -69.87 41.53 58.33
CA ILE A 228 -69.59 41.84 56.91
C ILE A 228 -68.18 42.42 56.75
N ALA A 229 -67.74 43.32 57.61
CA ALA A 229 -66.38 43.88 57.58
C ALA A 229 -65.32 42.77 57.70
N GLN A 230 -65.54 41.79 58.58
CA GLN A 230 -64.66 40.62 58.70
C GLN A 230 -64.63 39.80 57.40
N ARG A 231 -65.79 39.54 56.78
CA ARG A 231 -65.87 38.83 55.50
C ARG A 231 -65.15 39.57 54.37
N ILE A 232 -65.26 40.89 54.32
CA ILE A 232 -64.57 41.73 53.32
C ILE A 232 -63.05 41.70 53.53
N ARG A 233 -62.55 41.68 54.78
CA ARG A 233 -61.11 41.50 55.04
C ARG A 233 -60.60 40.16 54.52
N VAL A 234 -61.30 39.06 54.83
CA VAL A 234 -60.92 37.73 54.32
C VAL A 234 -60.92 37.71 52.79
N LEU A 235 -61.92 38.32 52.16
CA LEU A 235 -62.00 38.39 50.70
C LEU A 235 -60.83 39.19 50.09
N ARG A 236 -60.41 40.28 50.75
CA ARG A 236 -59.23 41.07 50.39
C ARG A 236 -57.94 40.24 50.50
N ASP A 237 -57.75 39.54 51.61
CA ASP A 237 -56.58 38.68 51.81
C ASP A 237 -56.53 37.57 50.74
N GLU A 238 -57.68 36.96 50.40
CA GLU A 238 -57.78 35.98 49.31
C GLU A 238 -57.46 36.60 47.94
N THR A 239 -57.91 37.83 47.66
CA THR A 239 -57.61 38.51 46.38
C THR A 239 -56.13 38.89 46.26
N GLU A 240 -55.49 39.28 47.36
CA GLU A 240 -54.05 39.52 47.39
C GLU A 240 -53.27 38.22 47.11
N GLY A 241 -53.68 37.09 47.70
CA GLY A 241 -53.12 35.77 47.41
C GLY A 241 -53.28 35.34 45.94
N ILE A 242 -54.44 35.60 45.33
CA ILE A 242 -54.66 35.34 43.90
C ILE A 242 -53.78 36.28 43.06
N SER A 243 -53.66 37.55 43.41
CA SER A 243 -52.80 38.50 42.69
C SER A 243 -51.35 38.02 42.63
N LYS A 244 -50.81 37.54 43.75
CA LYS A 244 -49.48 36.97 43.81
C LYS A 244 -49.34 35.71 42.95
N SER A 245 -50.35 34.84 42.97
CA SER A 245 -50.36 33.62 42.14
C SER A 245 -50.37 33.93 40.64
N VAL A 246 -51.04 35.01 40.22
CA VAL A 246 -51.04 35.48 38.83
C VAL A 246 -49.70 36.09 38.44
N GLU A 247 -49.04 36.81 39.34
CA GLU A 247 -47.69 37.34 39.12
C GLU A 247 -46.67 36.20 38.97
N ASP A 248 -46.73 35.19 39.84
CA ASP A 248 -45.91 33.98 39.73
C ASP A 248 -46.18 33.22 38.42
N MET A 249 -47.43 33.18 37.95
CA MET A 249 -47.81 32.61 36.66
C MET A 249 -47.18 33.38 35.49
N GLY A 250 -47.18 34.72 35.53
CA GLY A 250 -46.52 35.55 34.52
C GLY A 250 -45.02 35.25 34.41
N SER A 251 -44.33 35.10 35.55
CA SER A 251 -42.91 34.70 35.58
C SER A 251 -42.69 33.28 35.04
N ALA A 252 -43.60 32.33 35.32
CA ALA A 252 -43.53 30.99 34.77
C ALA A 252 -43.75 30.94 33.25
N VAL A 253 -44.67 31.75 32.73
CA VAL A 253 -44.93 31.91 31.29
C VAL A 253 -43.70 32.45 30.58
N GLU A 254 -43.06 33.50 31.11
CA GLU A 254 -41.88 34.09 30.48
C GLU A 254 -40.72 33.10 30.41
N ARG A 255 -40.46 32.35 31.49
CA ARG A 255 -39.46 31.27 31.48
C ARG A 255 -39.81 30.16 30.48
N GLY A 256 -41.09 29.83 30.34
CA GLY A 256 -41.56 28.86 29.34
C GLY A 256 -41.34 29.33 27.90
N ARG A 257 -41.54 30.62 27.65
CA ARG A 257 -41.27 31.27 26.36
C ARG A 257 -39.79 31.22 26.01
N GLU A 258 -38.92 31.64 26.93
CA GLU A 258 -37.46 31.58 26.76
C GLU A 258 -36.98 30.17 26.43
N ALA A 259 -37.41 29.16 27.20
CA ALA A 259 -37.04 27.76 26.97
C ALA A 259 -37.50 27.22 25.60
N THR A 260 -38.65 27.69 25.12
CA THR A 260 -39.19 27.29 23.82
C THR A 260 -38.39 27.93 22.67
N VAL A 261 -38.01 29.20 22.80
CA VAL A 261 -37.14 29.88 21.83
C VAL A 261 -35.77 29.19 21.75
N GLU A 262 -35.15 28.90 22.90
CA GLU A 262 -33.87 28.19 22.96
C GLU A 262 -33.93 26.80 22.29
N THR A 263 -35.05 26.09 22.50
CA THR A 263 -35.29 24.79 21.85
C THR A 263 -35.38 24.92 20.33
N SER A 264 -36.13 25.90 19.82
CA SER A 264 -36.22 26.17 18.37
C SER A 264 -34.87 26.57 17.77
N GLU A 265 -34.07 27.41 18.44
CA GLU A 265 -32.71 27.75 18.00
C GLU A 265 -31.81 26.52 17.94
N THR A 266 -31.90 25.64 18.95
CA THR A 266 -31.16 24.37 18.97
C THR A 266 -31.56 23.48 17.79
N MET A 267 -32.85 23.36 17.50
CA MET A 267 -33.34 22.59 16.33
C MET A 267 -32.80 23.15 15.01
N GLN A 268 -32.74 24.47 14.85
CA GLN A 268 -32.15 25.10 13.67
C GLN A 268 -30.65 24.81 13.53
N GLN A 269 -29.91 24.82 14.63
CA GLN A 269 -28.48 24.45 14.61
C GLN A 269 -28.28 22.97 14.23
N VAL A 270 -29.14 22.07 14.72
CA VAL A 270 -29.09 20.66 14.32
C VAL A 270 -29.38 20.52 12.83
N ALA A 271 -30.42 21.17 12.30
CA ALA A 271 -30.73 21.16 10.87
C ALA A 271 -29.52 21.59 10.01
N GLU A 272 -28.83 22.66 10.41
CA GLU A 272 -27.67 23.15 9.67
C GLU A 272 -26.51 22.15 9.69
N ARG A 273 -26.25 21.52 10.85
CA ARG A 273 -25.24 20.46 10.93
C ARG A 273 -25.61 19.25 10.06
N MET A 274 -26.89 18.88 9.98
CA MET A 274 -27.35 17.79 9.11
C MET A 274 -27.19 18.09 7.61
N ARG A 275 -27.32 19.36 7.20
CA ARG A 275 -26.98 19.78 5.82
C ARG A 275 -25.50 19.56 5.52
N GLY A 276 -24.62 19.94 6.45
CA GLY A 276 -23.18 19.69 6.32
C GLY A 276 -22.84 18.20 6.24
N VAL A 277 -23.51 17.35 7.02
CA VAL A 277 -23.34 15.88 6.92
C VAL A 277 -23.78 15.37 5.54
N THR A 278 -24.91 15.85 5.02
CA THR A 278 -25.37 15.49 3.66
C THR A 278 -24.33 15.83 2.59
N GLU A 279 -23.72 17.02 2.66
CA GLU A 279 -22.67 17.44 1.74
C GLU A 279 -21.42 16.53 1.84
N HIS A 280 -21.01 16.19 3.06
CA HIS A 280 -19.90 15.26 3.27
C HIS A 280 -20.17 13.88 2.68
N VAL A 281 -21.39 13.36 2.83
CA VAL A 281 -21.78 12.06 2.24
C VAL A 281 -21.73 12.11 0.70
N GLN A 282 -22.14 13.22 0.09
CA GLN A 282 -22.03 13.41 -1.37
C GLN A 282 -20.56 13.44 -1.83
N ASN A 283 -19.69 14.14 -1.09
CA ASN A 283 -18.25 14.18 -1.38
C ASN A 283 -17.62 12.79 -1.25
N VAL A 284 -17.94 12.03 -0.20
CA VAL A 284 -17.47 10.65 -0.02
C VAL A 284 -17.95 9.76 -1.15
N SER A 285 -19.20 9.90 -1.60
CA SER A 285 -19.76 9.17 -2.75
C SER A 285 -19.00 9.46 -4.05
N SER A 286 -18.55 10.70 -4.27
CA SER A 286 -17.70 11.05 -5.41
C SER A 286 -16.35 10.34 -5.34
N VAL A 287 -15.69 10.39 -4.17
CA VAL A 287 -14.39 9.75 -3.93
C VAL A 287 -14.47 8.23 -4.12
N ILE A 288 -15.55 7.59 -3.66
CA ILE A 288 -15.80 6.16 -3.87
C ILE A 288 -15.81 5.82 -5.37
N ASN A 289 -16.49 6.63 -6.19
CA ASN A 289 -16.55 6.38 -7.64
C ASN A 289 -15.19 6.54 -8.31
N GLU A 290 -14.42 7.56 -7.91
CA GLU A 290 -13.04 7.75 -8.40
C GLU A 290 -12.13 6.58 -7.99
N GLN A 291 -12.19 6.16 -6.72
CA GLN A 291 -11.43 5.02 -6.22
C GLN A 291 -11.81 3.72 -6.94
N LYS A 292 -13.09 3.48 -7.21
CA LYS A 292 -13.54 2.32 -7.98
C LYS A 292 -12.92 2.28 -9.37
N GLY A 293 -12.90 3.43 -10.06
CA GLY A 293 -12.22 3.56 -11.36
C GLY A 293 -10.72 3.29 -11.27
N ALA A 294 -10.04 3.83 -10.25
CA ALA A 294 -8.62 3.59 -10.03
C ALA A 294 -8.31 2.10 -9.76
N VAL A 295 -9.13 1.41 -8.96
CA VAL A 295 -8.95 -0.03 -8.69
C VAL A 295 -9.15 -0.86 -9.96
N THR A 296 -10.15 -0.55 -10.79
CA THR A 296 -10.31 -1.21 -12.08
C THR A 296 -9.08 -1.02 -12.98
N GLN A 297 -8.53 0.20 -13.03
CA GLN A 297 -7.33 0.48 -13.81
C GLN A 297 -6.09 -0.27 -13.30
N VAL A 298 -5.95 -0.41 -11.97
CA VAL A 298 -4.88 -1.23 -11.37
C VAL A 298 -5.05 -2.70 -11.75
N ALA A 299 -6.26 -3.25 -11.68
CA ALA A 299 -6.54 -4.63 -12.06
C ALA A 299 -6.20 -4.90 -13.55
N GLU A 300 -6.59 -4.00 -14.45
CA GLU A 300 -6.23 -4.07 -15.87
C GLU A 300 -4.71 -4.00 -16.09
N SER A 301 -4.03 -3.11 -15.37
CA SER A 301 -2.57 -2.95 -15.44
C SER A 301 -1.86 -4.21 -14.97
N ILE A 302 -2.33 -4.84 -13.90
CA ILE A 302 -1.79 -6.11 -13.40
C ILE A 302 -2.01 -7.24 -14.38
N SER A 303 -3.20 -7.35 -14.99
CA SER A 303 -3.43 -8.34 -16.06
C SER A 303 -2.41 -8.16 -17.20
N ALA A 304 -2.17 -6.93 -17.64
CA ALA A 304 -1.18 -6.65 -18.69
C ALA A 304 0.26 -6.97 -18.27
N VAL A 305 0.61 -6.81 -16.98
CA VAL A 305 1.91 -7.21 -16.43
C VAL A 305 2.04 -8.73 -16.41
N THR A 306 1.01 -9.47 -15.98
CA THR A 306 0.97 -10.93 -16.00
C THR A 306 1.17 -11.46 -17.43
N ASP A 307 0.42 -10.95 -18.41
CA ASP A 307 0.55 -11.34 -19.83
C ASP A 307 1.96 -11.07 -20.39
N ARG A 308 2.62 -10.01 -19.93
CA ARG A 308 4.01 -9.70 -20.33
C ARG A 308 5.01 -10.61 -19.63
N THR A 309 4.76 -10.92 -18.35
CA THR A 309 5.60 -11.81 -17.56
C THR A 309 5.61 -13.22 -18.16
N GLU A 310 4.45 -13.75 -18.56
CA GLU A 310 4.35 -15.04 -19.24
C GLU A 310 5.10 -15.07 -20.58
N ARG A 311 5.00 -14.00 -21.38
CA ARG A 311 5.78 -13.87 -22.62
C ARG A 311 7.29 -13.82 -22.35
N ASN A 312 7.71 -13.04 -21.36
CA ASN A 312 9.11 -12.97 -20.98
C ASN A 312 9.65 -14.32 -20.48
N VAL A 313 8.85 -15.11 -19.75
CA VAL A 313 9.24 -16.48 -19.38
C VAL A 313 9.54 -17.29 -20.64
N ASN A 314 8.62 -17.28 -21.62
CA ASN A 314 8.82 -18.02 -22.87
C ASN A 314 10.05 -17.55 -23.66
N ASP A 315 10.29 -16.24 -23.73
CA ASP A 315 11.45 -15.66 -24.43
C ASP A 315 12.77 -16.04 -23.74
N VAL A 316 12.80 -16.04 -22.41
CA VAL A 316 13.97 -16.49 -21.63
C VAL A 316 14.19 -17.98 -21.81
N GLU A 317 13.15 -18.81 -21.74
CA GLU A 317 13.29 -20.27 -21.95
C GLU A 317 13.81 -20.58 -23.37
N ASN A 318 13.29 -19.91 -24.41
CA ASN A 318 13.81 -20.03 -25.78
C ASN A 318 15.29 -19.61 -25.89
N THR A 319 15.68 -18.53 -25.19
CA THR A 319 17.06 -18.05 -25.17
C THR A 319 17.98 -19.07 -24.50
N LEU A 320 17.56 -19.64 -23.36
CA LEU A 320 18.29 -20.67 -22.65
C LEU A 320 18.49 -21.94 -23.50
N ASP A 321 17.48 -22.33 -24.29
CA ASP A 321 17.59 -23.46 -25.23
C ASP A 321 18.67 -23.21 -26.30
N VAL A 322 18.64 -22.04 -26.96
CA VAL A 322 19.63 -21.68 -27.99
C VAL A 322 21.05 -21.61 -27.42
N LEU A 323 21.21 -21.09 -26.20
CA LEU A 323 22.51 -21.05 -25.52
C LEU A 323 22.99 -22.46 -25.15
N GLY A 324 22.09 -23.34 -24.73
CA GLY A 324 22.36 -24.75 -24.46
C GLY A 324 22.85 -25.51 -25.69
N ASP A 325 22.18 -25.33 -26.84
CA ASP A 325 22.58 -25.94 -28.12
C ASP A 325 23.95 -25.42 -28.58
N SER A 326 24.17 -24.11 -28.46
CA SER A 326 25.43 -23.46 -28.84
C SER A 326 26.61 -23.98 -28.01
N ARG A 327 26.40 -24.23 -26.71
CA ARG A 327 27.39 -24.87 -25.83
C ARG A 327 27.85 -26.22 -26.37
N GLY A 328 26.92 -27.06 -26.85
CA GLY A 328 27.24 -28.37 -27.43
C GLY A 328 28.07 -28.27 -28.69
N ILE A 329 27.74 -27.32 -29.58
CA ILE A 329 28.49 -27.06 -30.83
C ILE A 329 29.93 -26.62 -30.50
N LEU A 330 30.09 -25.67 -29.59
CA LEU A 330 31.40 -25.15 -29.20
C LEU A 330 32.29 -26.22 -28.54
N SER A 331 31.71 -27.10 -27.71
CA SER A 331 32.46 -28.22 -27.13
C SER A 331 33.03 -29.14 -28.20
N ARG A 332 32.23 -29.48 -29.21
CA ARG A 332 32.68 -30.33 -30.33
C ARG A 332 33.78 -29.65 -31.14
N GLU A 333 33.60 -28.38 -31.50
CA GLU A 333 34.59 -27.59 -32.24
C GLU A 333 35.92 -27.50 -31.48
N MET A 334 35.87 -27.28 -30.16
CA MET A 334 37.05 -27.19 -29.33
C MET A 334 37.80 -28.52 -29.20
N ASP A 335 37.07 -29.64 -29.11
CA ASP A 335 37.68 -30.97 -29.06
C ASP A 335 38.40 -31.28 -30.38
N GLU A 336 37.81 -30.94 -31.54
CA GLU A 336 38.45 -31.08 -32.86
C GLU A 336 39.75 -30.24 -32.99
N MET A 337 39.79 -29.04 -32.39
CA MET A 337 40.98 -28.17 -32.41
C MET A 337 42.08 -28.59 -31.44
N THR A 338 41.76 -29.34 -30.38
CA THR A 338 42.73 -29.72 -29.33
C THR A 338 43.76 -30.74 -29.84
N ASP A 339 43.41 -31.50 -30.88
CA ASP A 339 44.30 -32.46 -31.53
C ASP A 339 45.34 -31.79 -32.45
N LEU A 340 45.22 -30.48 -32.71
CA LEU A 340 46.16 -29.71 -33.53
C LEU A 340 47.39 -29.26 -32.74
N ASN A 341 48.58 -29.38 -33.32
CA ASN A 341 49.81 -28.85 -32.71
C ASN A 341 49.95 -27.34 -32.97
N LEU A 342 49.19 -26.54 -32.22
CA LEU A 342 49.17 -25.08 -32.34
C LEU A 342 49.94 -24.40 -31.18
N PRO A 343 50.56 -23.23 -31.42
CA PRO A 343 51.18 -22.45 -30.36
C PRO A 343 50.18 -22.13 -29.26
N LYS A 344 50.54 -22.42 -28.01
CA LYS A 344 49.74 -22.08 -26.80
C LYS A 344 48.32 -22.64 -26.81
N VAL A 345 48.06 -23.72 -27.56
CA VAL A 345 46.76 -24.42 -27.58
C VAL A 345 46.26 -24.71 -26.16
N PHE A 346 47.17 -25.03 -25.24
CA PHE A 346 46.88 -25.26 -23.83
C PHE A 346 46.22 -24.06 -23.15
N ILE A 347 46.72 -22.82 -23.35
CA ILE A 347 46.15 -21.62 -22.70
C ILE A 347 44.71 -21.42 -23.18
N HIS A 348 44.50 -21.48 -24.49
CA HIS A 348 43.16 -21.35 -25.06
C HIS A 348 42.22 -22.48 -24.60
N ARG A 349 42.72 -23.71 -24.45
CA ARG A 349 41.95 -24.83 -23.86
C ARG A 349 41.59 -24.60 -22.41
N SER A 350 42.51 -24.11 -21.59
CA SER A 350 42.22 -23.77 -20.20
C SER A 350 41.19 -22.66 -20.09
N LYS A 351 41.26 -21.62 -20.93
CA LYS A 351 40.23 -20.57 -20.99
C LYS A 351 38.86 -21.17 -21.34
N PHE A 352 38.80 -22.01 -22.37
CA PHE A 352 37.57 -22.68 -22.77
C PHE A 352 36.97 -23.54 -21.64
N ASP A 353 37.76 -24.46 -21.07
CA ASP A 353 37.31 -25.36 -20.00
C ASP A 353 36.81 -24.55 -18.77
N HIS A 354 37.49 -23.44 -18.46
CA HIS A 354 37.13 -22.55 -17.37
C HIS A 354 35.79 -21.85 -17.61
N VAL A 355 35.60 -21.27 -18.80
CA VAL A 355 34.33 -20.62 -19.17
C VAL A 355 33.19 -21.64 -19.24
N MET A 356 33.44 -22.85 -19.76
CA MET A 356 32.45 -23.94 -19.77
C MET A 356 32.03 -24.35 -18.37
N TRP A 357 32.94 -24.28 -17.40
CA TRP A 357 32.62 -24.51 -15.99
C TRP A 357 31.71 -23.41 -15.43
N LYS A 358 31.98 -22.13 -15.72
CA LYS A 358 31.06 -21.01 -15.40
C LYS A 358 29.68 -21.24 -16.01
N MET A 359 29.61 -21.64 -17.29
CA MET A 359 28.35 -21.95 -17.97
C MET A 359 27.58 -23.06 -17.26
N ARG A 360 28.27 -24.09 -16.78
CA ARG A 360 27.65 -25.20 -16.05
C ARG A 360 26.92 -24.72 -14.78
N ILE A 361 27.56 -23.85 -14.00
CA ILE A 361 26.94 -23.28 -12.81
C ILE A 361 25.77 -22.36 -13.19
N ALA A 362 25.93 -21.51 -14.23
CA ALA A 362 24.85 -20.66 -14.72
C ALA A 362 23.64 -21.47 -15.25
N SER A 363 23.87 -22.59 -15.94
CA SER A 363 22.83 -23.53 -16.39
C SER A 363 22.06 -24.16 -15.24
N MET A 364 22.73 -24.43 -14.11
CA MET A 364 22.07 -24.93 -12.91
C MET A 364 21.09 -23.92 -12.34
N LEU A 365 21.46 -22.63 -12.24
CA LEU A 365 20.54 -21.58 -11.80
C LEU A 365 19.39 -21.36 -12.79
N ALA A 366 19.64 -21.56 -14.08
CA ALA A 366 18.60 -21.65 -15.11
C ALA A 366 17.75 -22.93 -15.01
N GLY A 367 18.01 -23.85 -14.07
CA GLY A 367 17.29 -25.12 -13.93
C GLY A 367 17.42 -26.04 -15.13
N ARG A 368 18.48 -25.88 -15.94
CA ARG A 368 18.77 -26.68 -17.13
C ARG A 368 19.81 -27.76 -16.88
N GLU A 369 20.50 -27.72 -15.73
CA GLU A 369 21.49 -28.72 -15.35
C GLU A 369 21.45 -29.00 -13.85
N GLU A 370 21.58 -30.27 -13.46
CA GLU A 370 21.77 -30.65 -12.06
C GLU A 370 23.26 -30.71 -11.76
N VAL A 371 23.69 -30.00 -10.72
CA VAL A 371 25.09 -29.95 -10.29
C VAL A 371 25.16 -30.27 -8.81
N ASP A 372 25.88 -31.34 -8.47
CA ASP A 372 26.20 -31.64 -7.09
C ASP A 372 27.42 -30.85 -6.61
N SER A 373 27.24 -30.03 -5.58
CA SER A 373 28.33 -29.25 -4.97
C SER A 373 29.48 -30.13 -4.46
N ALA A 374 29.19 -31.37 -4.04
CA ALA A 374 30.19 -32.33 -3.58
C ALA A 374 31.02 -32.95 -4.72
N GLU A 375 30.47 -33.00 -5.94
CA GLU A 375 31.12 -33.57 -7.12
C GLU A 375 31.95 -32.53 -7.90
N LEU A 376 31.82 -31.24 -7.56
CA LEU A 376 32.61 -30.19 -8.18
C LEU A 376 34.08 -30.30 -7.78
N THR A 377 34.96 -30.34 -8.78
CA THR A 377 36.41 -30.35 -8.60
C THR A 377 36.90 -29.05 -7.96
N ASP A 378 38.00 -29.11 -7.21
CA ASP A 378 38.74 -27.92 -6.80
C ASP A 378 39.64 -27.37 -7.93
N HIS A 379 40.17 -26.17 -7.71
CA HIS A 379 40.96 -25.45 -8.70
C HIS A 379 42.28 -26.16 -9.04
N HIS A 380 42.87 -26.97 -8.17
CA HIS A 380 44.06 -27.79 -8.46
C HIS A 380 43.73 -29.10 -9.17
N GLN A 381 42.50 -29.62 -9.02
CA GLN A 381 42.04 -30.83 -9.70
C GLN A 381 41.60 -30.61 -11.16
N CYS A 382 41.34 -29.36 -11.55
CA CYS A 382 40.98 -28.99 -12.92
C CYS A 382 42.21 -29.03 -13.87
N ARG A 383 42.00 -28.96 -15.19
CA ARG A 383 43.09 -29.01 -16.18
C ARG A 383 44.10 -27.87 -15.98
N LEU A 384 43.60 -26.67 -15.71
CA LEU A 384 44.45 -25.49 -15.47
C LEU A 384 45.28 -25.64 -14.19
N GLY A 385 44.68 -26.09 -13.08
CA GLY A 385 45.39 -26.30 -11.82
C GLY A 385 46.46 -27.38 -11.90
N LYS A 386 46.13 -28.53 -12.50
CA LYS A 386 47.12 -29.60 -12.71
C LYS A 386 48.33 -29.13 -13.50
N TRP A 387 48.13 -28.26 -14.47
CA TRP A 387 49.22 -27.63 -15.21
C TRP A 387 49.98 -26.62 -14.35
N TYR A 388 49.26 -25.73 -13.67
CA TYR A 388 49.84 -24.70 -12.80
C TYR A 388 50.81 -25.31 -11.78
N ASP A 389 50.42 -26.43 -11.15
CA ASP A 389 51.23 -27.15 -10.18
C ASP A 389 52.46 -27.84 -10.82
N ALA A 390 52.30 -28.33 -12.05
CA ALA A 390 53.32 -29.10 -12.78
C ALA A 390 54.36 -28.25 -13.53
N VAL A 391 54.15 -26.93 -13.67
CA VAL A 391 55.10 -26.04 -14.37
C VAL A 391 56.37 -25.87 -13.54
N ASP A 392 57.45 -26.54 -13.92
CA ASP A 392 58.76 -26.43 -13.25
C ASP A 392 59.72 -25.39 -13.83
N ASP A 393 59.34 -24.75 -14.95
CA ASP A 393 60.14 -23.71 -15.58
C ASP A 393 60.16 -22.43 -14.73
N GLN A 394 61.35 -22.08 -14.23
CA GLN A 394 61.55 -20.91 -13.38
C GLN A 394 61.26 -19.59 -14.13
N ALA A 395 61.44 -19.54 -15.45
CA ALA A 395 61.12 -18.35 -16.24
C ALA A 395 59.61 -18.09 -16.30
N ILE A 396 58.80 -19.16 -16.39
CA ILE A 396 57.33 -19.07 -16.37
C ILE A 396 56.84 -18.73 -14.96
N ARG A 397 57.40 -19.36 -13.92
CA ARG A 397 57.03 -19.11 -12.52
C ARG A 397 57.29 -17.66 -12.06
N GLN A 398 58.22 -16.95 -12.71
CA GLN A 398 58.52 -15.53 -12.41
C GLN A 398 57.63 -14.55 -13.17
N LEU A 399 56.80 -15.01 -14.11
CA LEU A 399 55.87 -14.14 -14.83
C LEU A 399 54.81 -13.61 -13.85
N PRO A 400 54.57 -12.29 -13.79
CA PRO A 400 53.56 -11.72 -12.90
C PRO A 400 52.17 -12.34 -13.11
N ALA A 401 51.75 -12.54 -14.36
CA ALA A 401 50.45 -13.13 -14.65
C ALA A 401 50.31 -14.60 -14.18
N PHE A 402 51.42 -15.32 -14.04
CA PHE A 402 51.42 -16.67 -13.48
C PHE A 402 51.14 -16.60 -11.98
N GLY A 403 51.87 -15.75 -11.22
CA GLY A 403 51.67 -15.62 -9.77
C GLY A 403 50.33 -15.03 -9.36
N GLU A 404 49.77 -14.14 -10.18
CA GLU A 404 48.45 -13.52 -9.95
C GLU A 404 47.26 -14.47 -10.24
N LEU A 405 47.47 -15.62 -10.91
CA LEU A 405 46.40 -16.48 -11.42
C LEU A 405 45.68 -17.31 -10.35
N ASP A 406 46.41 -17.74 -9.32
CA ASP A 406 45.94 -18.77 -8.38
C ASP A 406 44.75 -18.31 -7.53
N GLU A 407 44.83 -17.11 -6.96
CA GLU A 407 43.79 -16.54 -6.11
C GLU A 407 42.43 -16.37 -6.83
N PRO A 408 42.33 -15.68 -7.98
CA PRO A 408 41.05 -15.55 -8.69
C PRO A 408 40.57 -16.91 -9.22
N HIS A 409 41.46 -17.83 -9.60
CA HIS A 409 41.08 -19.18 -10.01
C HIS A 409 40.48 -20.00 -8.86
N ALA A 410 41.07 -19.93 -7.67
CA ALA A 410 40.53 -20.54 -6.46
C ALA A 410 39.16 -19.95 -6.11
N ALA A 411 39.00 -18.63 -6.23
CA ALA A 411 37.74 -17.93 -5.99
C ALA A 411 36.61 -18.41 -6.92
N VAL A 412 36.88 -18.61 -8.22
CA VAL A 412 35.87 -19.16 -9.16
C VAL A 412 35.33 -20.50 -8.66
N HIS A 413 36.21 -21.44 -8.31
CA HIS A 413 35.79 -22.75 -7.81
C HIS A 413 35.05 -22.66 -6.47
N ALA A 414 35.51 -21.81 -5.55
CA ALA A 414 34.88 -21.62 -4.25
C ALA A 414 33.45 -21.06 -4.39
N HIS A 415 33.28 -19.99 -5.18
CA HIS A 415 31.98 -19.37 -5.43
C HIS A 415 31.03 -20.31 -6.15
N GLY A 416 31.47 -21.08 -7.15
CA GLY A 416 30.56 -22.02 -7.84
C GLY A 416 30.15 -23.21 -6.98
N LYS A 417 31.03 -23.72 -6.11
CA LYS A 417 30.66 -24.72 -5.10
C LYS A 417 29.63 -24.17 -4.12
N LYS A 418 29.81 -22.93 -3.68
CA LYS A 418 28.87 -22.26 -2.77
C LYS A 418 27.53 -22.00 -3.45
N ALA A 419 27.52 -21.54 -4.70
CA ALA A 419 26.32 -21.37 -5.52
C ALA A 419 25.54 -22.69 -5.65
N ALA A 420 26.22 -23.79 -6.00
CA ALA A 420 25.60 -25.13 -6.07
C ALA A 420 25.02 -25.57 -4.72
N ALA A 421 25.74 -25.38 -3.63
CA ALA A 421 25.28 -25.77 -2.30
C ALA A 421 24.08 -24.94 -1.82
N LEU A 422 23.98 -23.66 -2.20
CA LEU A 422 22.84 -22.79 -1.89
C LEU A 422 21.63 -23.17 -2.73
N TYR A 423 21.83 -23.39 -4.04
CA TYR A 423 20.78 -23.82 -4.95
C TYR A 423 20.15 -25.16 -4.54
N GLN A 424 20.97 -26.16 -4.14
CA GLN A 424 20.50 -27.45 -3.62
C GLN A 424 19.63 -27.33 -2.36
N ARG A 425 19.77 -26.25 -1.58
CA ARG A 425 18.95 -25.96 -0.40
C ARG A 425 17.69 -25.15 -0.72
N GLY A 426 17.50 -24.78 -1.99
CA GLY A 426 16.39 -23.93 -2.44
C GLY A 426 16.64 -22.43 -2.29
N ASP A 427 17.83 -22.00 -1.86
CA ASP A 427 18.18 -20.58 -1.72
C ASP A 427 18.74 -20.03 -3.04
N VAL A 428 17.83 -19.83 -4.01
CA VAL A 428 18.18 -19.49 -5.39
C VAL A 428 18.74 -18.06 -5.50
N ASP A 429 18.26 -17.12 -4.69
CA ASP A 429 18.74 -15.73 -4.70
C ASP A 429 20.17 -15.63 -4.18
N ALA A 430 20.47 -16.29 -3.05
CA ALA A 430 21.84 -16.33 -2.55
C ALA A 430 22.77 -17.07 -3.52
N ALA A 431 22.29 -18.13 -4.20
CA ALA A 431 23.05 -18.81 -5.23
C ALA A 431 23.38 -17.89 -6.42
N ALA A 432 22.44 -17.01 -6.81
CA ALA A 432 22.66 -16.03 -7.88
C ALA A 432 23.73 -15.00 -7.51
N GLY A 433 23.74 -14.50 -6.27
CA GLY A 433 24.81 -13.60 -5.81
C GLY A 433 26.20 -14.25 -5.86
N GLU A 434 26.30 -15.55 -5.56
CA GLU A 434 27.58 -16.28 -5.71
C GLU A 434 27.97 -16.49 -7.18
N LEU A 435 27.01 -16.59 -8.11
CA LEU A 435 27.29 -16.67 -9.54
C LEU A 435 27.89 -15.36 -10.09
N GLU A 436 27.45 -14.20 -9.57
CA GLU A 436 28.01 -12.89 -9.93
C GLU A 436 29.50 -12.81 -9.53
N HIS A 437 29.81 -13.16 -8.27
CA HIS A 437 31.20 -13.22 -7.81
C HIS A 437 32.05 -14.24 -8.59
N LEU A 438 31.47 -15.39 -8.94
CA LEU A 438 32.12 -16.35 -9.82
C LEU A 438 32.43 -15.73 -11.19
N ALA A 439 31.47 -15.01 -11.79
CA ALA A 439 31.61 -14.41 -13.10
C ALA A 439 32.75 -13.36 -13.14
N ASP A 440 32.84 -12.50 -12.12
CA ASP A 440 33.89 -11.49 -11.98
C ASP A 440 35.29 -12.11 -11.87
N ASN A 441 35.43 -13.11 -11.00
CA ASN A 441 36.69 -13.83 -10.85
C ASN A 441 37.05 -14.62 -12.12
N SER A 442 36.06 -15.17 -12.82
CA SER A 442 36.26 -15.90 -14.08
C SER A 442 36.80 -15.00 -15.19
N GLN A 443 36.26 -13.78 -15.29
CA GLN A 443 36.76 -12.76 -16.21
C GLN A 443 38.24 -12.42 -15.89
N THR A 444 38.56 -12.27 -14.61
CA THR A 444 39.94 -12.01 -14.15
C THR A 444 40.90 -13.15 -14.57
N VAL A 445 40.49 -14.42 -14.41
CA VAL A 445 41.28 -15.59 -14.84
C VAL A 445 41.51 -15.57 -16.35
N VAL A 446 40.48 -15.29 -17.15
CA VAL A 446 40.56 -15.22 -18.62
C VAL A 446 41.55 -14.13 -19.07
N GLU A 447 41.51 -12.96 -18.44
CA GLU A 447 42.42 -11.83 -18.70
C GLU A 447 43.87 -12.15 -18.31
N LEU A 448 44.08 -12.78 -17.16
CA LEU A 448 45.40 -13.22 -16.71
C LEU A 448 45.99 -14.27 -17.64
N LEU A 449 45.17 -15.19 -18.18
CA LEU A 449 45.62 -16.17 -19.18
C LEU A 449 46.03 -15.52 -20.51
N ASP A 450 45.34 -14.46 -20.96
CA ASP A 450 45.74 -13.68 -22.14
C ASP A 450 47.05 -12.91 -21.91
N ARG A 451 47.20 -12.34 -20.71
CA ARG A 451 48.43 -11.66 -20.30
C ARG A 451 49.59 -12.64 -20.21
N LEU A 452 49.38 -13.80 -19.60
CA LEU A 452 50.36 -14.88 -19.49
C LEU A 452 50.81 -15.36 -20.88
N ALA A 453 49.87 -15.56 -21.81
CA ALA A 453 50.20 -15.87 -23.19
C ALA A 453 51.12 -14.80 -23.82
N SER A 454 50.84 -13.52 -23.57
CA SER A 454 51.63 -12.40 -24.10
C SER A 454 53.01 -12.28 -23.45
N GLU A 455 53.11 -12.55 -22.14
CA GLU A 455 54.36 -12.56 -21.39
C GLU A 455 55.28 -13.71 -21.83
N MET A 456 54.72 -14.89 -22.11
CA MET A 456 55.46 -16.04 -22.65
C MET A 456 56.06 -15.78 -24.04
N ASP A 457 55.46 -14.91 -24.87
CA ASP A 457 56.07 -14.53 -26.16
C ASP A 457 57.35 -13.71 -25.99
N ARG A 458 57.50 -13.01 -24.86
CA ARG A 458 58.67 -12.17 -24.55
C ARG A 458 59.83 -12.96 -23.95
N LEU A 459 59.61 -14.22 -23.58
CA LEU A 459 60.65 -15.14 -23.10
C LEU A 459 61.46 -15.78 -24.25
N LYS A 460 60.98 -15.66 -25.50
CA LYS A 460 61.67 -16.06 -26.73
C LYS A 460 62.50 -14.91 -27.27
#